data_AF-A0AAF0C5L2-F1
#
_entry.id   AF-A0AAF0C5L2-F1
#
_cell.length_a   1.000
_cell.length_b   1.000
_cell.length_c   1.000
_cell.angle_alpha   90.00
_cell.angle_beta   90.00
_cell.angle_gamma   90.00
#
_symmetry.space_group_name_H-M   'P 1'
#
loop_
_entity.id
_entity.type
_entity.pdbx_description
1 polymer ?
#
loop_
_entity_poly.entity_id
_entity_poly.type
_entity_poly.pdbx_seq_one_letter_code
_entity_poly.pdbx_strand_id
1 'polypeptide(L)'
;MELVFYIIVICLLVTAAGLFYFKARAKRRMSYINSYQFPDAVSKKVAQTYPHLNDGELAQVIKGLREYFHLNNLAAGKMIAMPSQVIDVAWHEFILFTRNYQTFCKHAFGRFLHHTPAEAMQSQVIAQAGIKHIWRLACLRETINPRSPKKLPLVFALDARLKIEDGFSYELNCMRSGVVSSGSYKGAHTSQSSGAAFCVTHIGCSSDTGFGGGGCSGGSGDSGGLGCGGGGSSCGGGGD
;
A
#
# COMPACT_ATOMS: atom_id res chain seq x y z
N MET A 1 37.83 -12.05 31.61
CA MET A 1 37.44 -13.07 30.60
C MET A 1 36.03 -13.58 30.92
N GLU A 2 35.81 -14.19 32.08
CA GLU A 2 34.51 -14.69 32.55
C GLU A 2 33.37 -13.66 32.51
N LEU A 3 33.55 -12.47 33.09
CA LEU A 3 32.51 -11.43 33.11
C LEU A 3 32.07 -11.00 31.70
N VAL A 4 33.03 -10.86 30.78
CA VAL A 4 32.77 -10.49 29.38
C VAL A 4 32.00 -11.61 28.67
N PHE A 5 32.34 -12.86 28.94
CA PHE A 5 31.61 -14.02 28.42
C PHE A 5 30.15 -14.04 28.89
N TYR A 6 29.89 -13.84 30.19
CA TYR A 6 28.51 -13.77 30.70
C TYR A 6 27.71 -12.61 30.09
N ILE A 7 28.33 -11.43 29.92
CA ILE A 7 27.68 -10.29 29.25
C ILE A 7 27.30 -10.65 27.82
N ILE A 8 28.19 -11.29 27.06
CA ILE A 8 27.91 -11.71 25.67
C ILE A 8 26.76 -12.72 25.64
N VAL A 9 26.76 -13.71 26.52
CA VAL A 9 25.69 -14.72 26.60
C VAL A 9 24.35 -14.07 26.94
N ILE A 10 24.30 -13.15 27.92
CA ILE A 10 23.08 -12.43 28.28
C ILE A 10 22.58 -11.60 27.10
N CYS A 11 23.45 -10.86 26.41
CA CYS A 11 23.09 -10.10 25.21
C CYS A 11 22.51 -11.00 24.09
N LEU A 12 23.10 -12.17 23.86
CA LEU A 12 22.57 -13.15 22.90
C LEU A 12 21.21 -13.71 23.32
N LEU A 13 21.00 -14.00 24.59
CA LEU A 13 19.72 -14.48 25.10
C LEU A 13 18.63 -13.40 25.00
N VAL A 14 18.94 -12.16 25.37
CA VAL A 14 18.00 -11.02 25.27
C VAL A 14 17.64 -10.72 23.82
N THR A 15 18.62 -10.72 22.91
CA THR A 15 18.36 -10.51 21.47
C THR A 15 17.52 -11.65 20.88
N ALA A 16 17.82 -12.91 21.19
CA ALA A 16 17.02 -14.06 20.76
C ALA A 16 15.58 -14.00 21.31
N ALA A 17 15.41 -13.68 22.59
CA ALA A 17 14.10 -13.52 23.22
C ALA A 17 13.30 -12.36 22.58
N GLY A 18 13.97 -11.24 22.29
CA GLY A 18 13.40 -10.10 21.57
C GLY A 18 12.90 -10.50 20.18
N LEU A 19 13.76 -11.13 19.38
CA LEU A 19 13.40 -11.61 18.03
C LEU A 19 12.23 -12.60 18.06
N PHE A 20 12.23 -13.54 19.01
CA PHE A 20 11.13 -14.49 19.21
C PHE A 20 9.84 -13.76 19.55
N TYR A 21 9.87 -12.82 20.50
CA TYR A 21 8.71 -12.01 20.88
C TYR A 21 8.14 -11.23 19.69
N PHE A 22 8.99 -10.57 18.89
CA PHE A 22 8.56 -9.83 17.70
C PHE A 22 7.94 -10.76 16.63
N LYS A 23 8.57 -11.91 16.35
CA LYS A 23 8.02 -12.92 15.42
C LYS A 23 6.68 -13.47 15.90
N ALA A 24 6.58 -13.85 17.18
CA ALA A 24 5.36 -14.36 17.79
C ALA A 24 4.25 -13.30 17.79
N ARG A 25 4.58 -12.03 18.05
CA ARG A 25 3.64 -10.90 17.96
C ARG A 25 3.14 -10.70 16.53
N ALA A 26 4.02 -10.71 15.54
CA ALA A 26 3.65 -10.58 14.13
C ALA A 26 2.72 -11.72 13.69
N LYS A 27 3.03 -12.97 14.06
CA LYS A 27 2.18 -14.14 13.77
C LYS A 27 0.80 -14.03 14.43
N ARG A 28 0.73 -13.64 15.70
CA ARG A 28 -0.54 -13.47 16.43
C ARG A 28 -1.43 -12.43 15.76
N ARG A 29 -0.89 -11.27 15.39
CA ARG A 29 -1.63 -10.21 14.69
C ARG A 29 -2.17 -10.68 13.35
N MET A 30 -1.35 -11.37 12.56
CA MET A 30 -1.77 -11.91 11.28
C MET A 30 -2.89 -12.94 11.43
N SER A 31 -2.77 -13.86 12.40
CA SER A 31 -3.81 -14.84 12.69
C SER A 31 -5.12 -14.19 13.15
N TYR A 32 -5.04 -13.12 13.93
CA TYR A 32 -6.21 -12.36 14.37
C TYR A 32 -6.92 -11.71 13.19
N ILE A 33 -6.19 -11.02 12.30
CA ILE A 33 -6.77 -10.44 11.09
C ILE A 33 -7.37 -11.52 10.19
N ASN A 34 -6.75 -12.70 10.06
CA ASN A 34 -7.27 -13.80 9.24
C ASN A 34 -8.64 -14.32 9.75
N SER A 35 -8.78 -14.46 11.06
CA SER A 35 -9.95 -15.12 11.69
C SER A 35 -11.06 -14.15 12.09
N TYR A 36 -10.82 -12.83 12.01
CA TYR A 36 -11.80 -11.82 12.42
C TYR A 36 -13.09 -11.90 11.59
N GLN A 37 -14.24 -11.92 12.25
CA GLN A 37 -15.54 -11.87 11.57
C GLN A 37 -16.03 -10.43 11.53
N PHE A 38 -16.21 -9.90 10.32
CA PHE A 38 -16.76 -8.56 10.15
C PHE A 38 -18.27 -8.60 10.36
N PRO A 39 -18.88 -7.55 10.94
CA PRO A 39 -20.33 -7.47 11.07
C PRO A 39 -21.02 -7.53 9.70
N ASP A 40 -22.12 -8.28 9.58
CA ASP A 40 -22.90 -8.37 8.33
C ASP A 40 -23.44 -7.01 7.85
N ALA A 41 -23.57 -6.05 8.76
CA ALA A 41 -23.93 -4.68 8.41
C ALA A 41 -22.93 -4.04 7.42
N VAL A 42 -21.65 -4.43 7.47
CA VAL A 42 -20.63 -3.93 6.54
C VAL A 42 -20.94 -4.35 5.10
N SER A 43 -21.21 -5.64 4.86
CA SER A 43 -21.58 -6.11 3.51
C SER A 43 -22.93 -5.57 3.07
N LYS A 44 -23.90 -5.44 4.00
CA LYS A 44 -25.21 -4.82 3.71
C LYS A 44 -25.06 -3.35 3.28
N LYS A 45 -24.21 -2.58 3.94
CA LYS A 45 -23.95 -1.18 3.55
C LYS A 45 -23.35 -1.10 2.15
N VAL A 46 -22.38 -1.96 1.83
CA VAL A 46 -21.79 -2.04 0.49
C VAL A 46 -22.86 -2.39 -0.55
N ALA A 47 -23.75 -3.34 -0.26
CA ALA A 47 -24.85 -3.71 -1.16
C ALA A 47 -25.86 -2.55 -1.36
N GLN A 48 -26.06 -1.70 -0.35
CA GLN A 48 -26.89 -0.50 -0.48
C GLN A 48 -26.23 0.57 -1.37
N THR A 49 -24.91 0.75 -1.24
CA THR A 49 -24.15 1.70 -2.06
C THR A 49 -24.01 1.21 -3.50
N TYR A 50 -23.83 -0.09 -3.70
CA TYR A 50 -23.63 -0.74 -4.99
C TYR A 50 -24.64 -1.89 -5.20
N PRO A 51 -25.91 -1.57 -5.58
CA PRO A 51 -26.98 -2.55 -5.67
C PRO A 51 -26.80 -3.63 -6.74
N HIS A 52 -25.88 -3.42 -7.68
CA HIS A 52 -25.58 -4.38 -8.75
C HIS A 52 -24.71 -5.55 -8.30
N LEU A 53 -24.10 -5.48 -7.11
CA LEU A 53 -23.22 -6.53 -6.61
C LEU A 53 -24.01 -7.72 -6.07
N ASN A 54 -23.56 -8.93 -6.41
CA ASN A 54 -24.10 -10.18 -5.85
C ASN A 54 -23.38 -10.61 -4.56
N ASP A 55 -23.91 -11.60 -3.84
CA ASP A 55 -23.35 -12.10 -2.59
C ASP A 55 -21.89 -12.58 -2.69
N GLY A 56 -21.53 -13.19 -3.83
CA GLY A 56 -20.16 -13.63 -4.09
C GLY A 56 -19.19 -12.46 -4.28
N GLU A 57 -19.65 -11.37 -4.86
CA GLU A 57 -18.89 -10.13 -5.02
C GLU A 57 -18.77 -9.37 -3.69
N LEU A 58 -19.84 -9.32 -2.89
CA LEU A 58 -19.78 -8.78 -1.53
C LEU A 58 -18.77 -9.55 -0.67
N ALA A 59 -18.70 -10.87 -0.80
CA ALA A 59 -17.67 -11.67 -0.14
C ALA A 59 -16.25 -11.31 -0.62
N GLN A 60 -16.06 -10.96 -1.90
CA GLN A 60 -14.79 -10.44 -2.40
C GLN A 60 -14.45 -9.06 -1.82
N VAL A 61 -15.42 -8.19 -1.59
CA VAL A 61 -15.21 -6.90 -0.90
C VAL A 61 -14.73 -7.12 0.52
N ILE A 62 -15.37 -8.01 1.29
CA ILE A 62 -14.93 -8.33 2.66
C ILE A 62 -13.53 -8.96 2.67
N LYS A 63 -13.21 -9.80 1.68
CA LYS A 63 -11.84 -10.31 1.48
C LYS A 63 -10.85 -9.18 1.18
N GLY A 64 -11.21 -8.23 0.33
CA GLY A 64 -10.42 -7.04 0.02
C GLY A 64 -10.16 -6.17 1.25
N LEU A 65 -11.19 -5.92 2.06
CA LEU A 65 -11.07 -5.20 3.33
C LEU A 65 -10.09 -5.88 4.29
N ARG A 66 -10.17 -7.21 4.42
CA ARG A 66 -9.22 -7.98 5.23
C ARG A 66 -7.80 -7.84 4.71
N GLU A 67 -7.60 -7.94 3.41
CA GLU A 67 -6.29 -7.78 2.78
C GLU A 67 -5.72 -6.38 3.00
N TYR A 68 -6.55 -5.34 2.89
CA TYR A 68 -6.17 -3.97 3.22
C TYR A 68 -5.70 -3.82 4.69
N PHE A 69 -6.34 -4.50 5.64
CA PHE A 69 -5.86 -4.52 7.02
C PHE A 69 -4.56 -5.29 7.21
N HIS A 70 -4.31 -6.36 6.44
CA HIS A 70 -2.98 -6.96 6.44
C HIS A 70 -1.90 -6.00 5.96
N LEU A 71 -2.18 -5.22 4.90
CA LEU A 71 -1.26 -4.21 4.38
C LEU A 71 -0.97 -3.13 5.43
N ASN A 72 -1.98 -2.66 6.15
CA ASN A 72 -1.80 -1.74 7.28
C ASN A 72 -0.95 -2.33 8.41
N ASN A 73 -1.14 -3.61 8.74
CA ASN A 73 -0.32 -4.28 9.75
C ASN A 73 1.14 -4.43 9.30
N LEU A 74 1.39 -4.72 8.02
CA LEU A 74 2.75 -4.79 7.46
C LEU A 74 3.42 -3.43 7.34
N ALA A 75 2.66 -2.37 7.05
CA ALA A 75 3.15 -1.00 7.00
C ALA A 75 3.67 -0.51 8.38
N ALA A 76 3.28 -1.18 9.47
CA ALA A 76 3.83 -0.99 10.81
C ALA A 76 3.80 0.48 11.31
N GLY A 77 2.77 1.26 10.94
CA GLY A 77 2.66 2.68 11.32
C GLY A 77 2.96 3.66 10.20
N LYS A 78 3.69 3.23 9.17
CA LYS A 78 3.93 4.06 7.99
C LYS A 78 2.62 4.26 7.22
N MET A 79 2.44 5.46 6.70
CA MET A 79 1.26 5.82 5.94
C MET A 79 1.17 4.98 4.65
N ILE A 80 -0.05 4.52 4.36
CA ILE A 80 -0.44 3.89 3.10
C ILE A 80 -1.74 4.51 2.64
N ALA A 81 -1.93 4.64 1.32
CA ALA A 81 -3.16 5.17 0.76
C ALA A 81 -4.25 4.09 0.64
N MET A 82 -5.49 4.51 0.41
CA MET A 82 -6.59 3.62 0.03
C MET A 82 -6.59 3.42 -1.49
N PRO A 83 -6.44 2.18 -2.02
CA PRO A 83 -6.34 1.93 -3.45
C PRO A 83 -7.67 1.47 -4.09
N SER A 84 -8.77 1.40 -3.32
CA SER A 84 -10.06 0.90 -3.80
C SER A 84 -11.21 1.60 -3.08
N GLN A 85 -12.15 2.12 -3.85
CA GLN A 85 -13.34 2.82 -3.37
C GLN A 85 -14.31 1.86 -2.68
N VAL A 86 -14.54 0.67 -3.23
CA VAL A 86 -15.47 -0.30 -2.61
C VAL A 86 -14.94 -0.81 -1.27
N ILE A 87 -13.61 -0.96 -1.13
CA ILE A 87 -12.97 -1.29 0.14
C ILE A 87 -13.09 -0.12 1.12
N ASP A 88 -12.96 1.11 0.63
CA ASP A 88 -13.11 2.30 1.47
C ASP A 88 -14.51 2.43 2.07
N VAL A 89 -15.55 2.20 1.26
CA VAL A 89 -16.95 2.15 1.73
C VAL A 89 -17.13 1.09 2.81
N ALA A 90 -16.56 -0.11 2.61
CA ALA A 90 -16.63 -1.17 3.61
C ALA A 90 -15.88 -0.81 4.91
N TRP A 91 -14.73 -0.16 4.80
CA TRP A 91 -13.97 0.28 5.98
C TRP A 91 -14.70 1.40 6.73
N HIS A 92 -15.25 2.38 6.02
CA HIS A 92 -16.07 3.44 6.59
C HIS A 92 -17.21 2.89 7.45
N GLU A 93 -17.97 1.92 6.93
CA GLU A 93 -19.04 1.29 7.71
C GLU A 93 -18.49 0.56 8.95
N PHE A 94 -17.35 -0.12 8.82
CA PHE A 94 -16.75 -0.83 9.95
C PHE A 94 -16.33 0.12 11.10
N ILE A 95 -15.90 1.35 10.80
CA ILE A 95 -15.50 2.35 11.80
C ILE A 95 -16.68 2.74 12.71
N LEU A 96 -17.91 2.71 12.18
CA LEU A 96 -19.13 3.03 12.94
C LEU A 96 -19.40 2.04 14.08
N PHE A 97 -18.88 0.82 13.98
CA PHE A 97 -18.87 -0.16 15.07
C PHE A 97 -17.76 0.16 16.08
N THR A 98 -17.78 1.37 16.64
CA THR A 98 -16.65 2.00 17.35
C THR A 98 -15.97 1.11 18.40
N ARG A 99 -16.73 0.39 19.23
CA ARG A 99 -16.19 -0.55 20.24
C ARG A 99 -15.49 -1.75 19.58
N ASN A 100 -16.09 -2.32 18.54
CA ASN A 100 -15.53 -3.44 17.80
C ASN A 100 -14.30 -3.00 17.02
N TYR A 101 -14.36 -1.82 16.38
CA TYR A 101 -13.27 -1.24 15.63
C TYR A 101 -12.06 -0.92 16.52
N GLN A 102 -12.27 -0.31 17.69
CA GLN A 102 -11.22 -0.06 18.66
C GLN A 102 -10.57 -1.37 19.13
N THR A 103 -11.39 -2.39 19.43
CA THR A 103 -10.92 -3.71 19.87
C THR A 103 -10.11 -4.38 18.77
N PHE A 104 -10.62 -4.36 17.54
CA PHE A 104 -9.95 -4.87 16.35
C PHE A 104 -8.59 -4.20 16.17
N CYS A 105 -8.53 -2.86 16.18
CA CYS A 105 -7.29 -2.12 16.00
C CYS A 105 -6.24 -2.44 17.08
N LYS A 106 -6.67 -2.56 18.35
CA LYS A 106 -5.77 -2.94 19.45
C LYS A 106 -5.14 -4.32 19.22
N HIS A 107 -5.90 -5.30 18.74
CA HIS A 107 -5.39 -6.66 18.54
C HIS A 107 -4.63 -6.81 17.21
N ALA A 108 -5.13 -6.21 16.13
CA ALA A 108 -4.54 -6.27 14.79
C ALA A 108 -3.25 -5.44 14.70
N PHE A 109 -3.27 -4.19 15.19
CA PHE A 109 -2.19 -3.22 14.97
C PHE A 109 -1.46 -2.83 16.26
N GLY A 110 -2.07 -3.05 17.43
CA GLY A 110 -1.57 -2.56 18.73
C GLY A 110 -1.72 -1.06 18.94
N ARG A 111 -2.44 -0.38 18.05
CA ARG A 111 -2.75 1.05 18.09
C ARG A 111 -4.06 1.28 17.35
N PHE A 112 -4.70 2.41 17.58
CA PHE A 112 -5.85 2.80 16.76
C PHE A 112 -5.38 3.12 15.33
N LEU A 113 -6.11 2.60 14.34
CA LEU A 113 -5.88 2.94 12.94
C LEU A 113 -6.87 4.05 12.58
N HIS A 114 -6.36 5.27 12.44
CA HIS A 114 -7.17 6.39 11.98
C HIS A 114 -7.41 6.26 10.49
N HIS A 115 -8.66 6.50 10.09
CA HIS A 115 -9.03 6.64 8.70
C HIS A 115 -8.86 8.10 8.29
N THR A 116 -8.21 8.31 7.16
CA THR A 116 -8.18 9.61 6.48
C THR A 116 -8.81 9.37 5.11
N PRO A 117 -10.00 9.94 4.85
CA PRO A 117 -10.64 9.81 3.54
C PRO A 117 -9.72 10.22 2.42
N ALA A 118 -9.87 9.56 1.28
CA ALA A 118 -9.07 9.86 0.10
C ALA A 118 -9.19 11.37 -0.18
N GLU A 119 -10.40 11.91 -0.22
CA GLU A 119 -10.75 13.32 -0.49
C GLU A 119 -10.10 14.30 0.50
N ALA A 120 -9.75 13.85 1.70
CA ALA A 120 -9.13 14.66 2.75
C ALA A 120 -7.59 14.66 2.68
N MET A 121 -6.97 13.94 1.74
CA MET A 121 -5.51 13.95 1.58
C MET A 121 -5.02 15.32 1.06
N GLN A 122 -4.34 16.04 1.94
CA GLN A 122 -3.95 17.45 1.76
C GLN A 122 -2.93 17.72 0.64
N SER A 123 -2.19 16.72 0.16
CA SER A 123 -1.25 16.91 -0.95
C SER A 123 -1.09 15.69 -1.85
N GLN A 124 -0.98 15.99 -3.14
CA GLN A 124 -0.75 15.02 -4.22
C GLN A 124 0.55 14.22 -4.04
N VAL A 125 1.57 14.79 -3.40
CA VAL A 125 2.84 14.10 -3.08
C VAL A 125 2.64 13.04 -2.00
N ILE A 126 1.89 13.36 -0.94
CA ILE A 126 1.58 12.42 0.14
C ILE A 126 0.72 11.27 -0.40
N ALA A 127 -0.30 11.58 -1.20
CA ALA A 127 -1.14 10.57 -1.86
C ALA A 127 -0.30 9.61 -2.73
N GLN A 128 0.61 10.14 -3.55
CA GLN A 128 1.51 9.34 -4.38
C GLN A 128 2.45 8.44 -3.56
N ALA A 129 3.07 8.96 -2.50
CA ALA A 129 3.94 8.18 -1.63
C ALA A 129 3.17 7.03 -0.94
N GLY A 130 1.95 7.29 -0.48
CA GLY A 130 1.06 6.30 0.10
C GLY A 130 0.66 5.19 -0.88
N ILE A 131 0.34 5.55 -2.12
CA ILE A 131 0.02 4.61 -3.19
C ILE A 131 1.23 3.75 -3.58
N LYS A 132 2.43 4.32 -3.69
CA LYS A 132 3.67 3.55 -3.94
C LYS A 132 3.94 2.55 -2.83
N HIS A 133 3.77 2.98 -1.58
CA HIS A 133 4.04 2.13 -0.44
C HIS A 133 3.09 0.94 -0.37
N ILE A 134 1.77 1.17 -0.54
CA ILE A 134 0.80 0.07 -0.55
C ILE A 134 0.96 -0.84 -1.77
N TRP A 135 1.34 -0.30 -2.93
CA TRP A 135 1.69 -1.10 -4.10
C TRP A 135 2.79 -2.12 -3.80
N ARG A 136 3.92 -1.66 -3.22
CA ARG A 136 5.04 -2.54 -2.85
C ARG A 136 4.63 -3.61 -1.86
N LEU A 137 3.82 -3.26 -0.85
CA LEU A 137 3.33 -4.20 0.16
C LEU A 137 2.36 -5.24 -0.42
N ALA A 138 1.45 -4.81 -1.29
CA ALA A 138 0.47 -5.69 -1.94
C ALA A 138 1.16 -6.67 -2.88
N CYS A 139 2.11 -6.17 -3.69
CA CYS A 139 2.96 -7.02 -4.52
C CYS A 139 3.73 -8.05 -3.69
N LEU A 140 4.33 -7.64 -2.55
CA LEU A 140 5.05 -8.55 -1.67
C LEU A 140 4.13 -9.67 -1.12
N ARG A 141 2.93 -9.33 -0.67
CA ARG A 141 1.98 -10.31 -0.11
C ARG A 141 1.46 -11.29 -1.16
N GLU A 142 1.26 -10.84 -2.39
CA GLU A 142 0.75 -11.67 -3.48
C GLU A 142 1.86 -12.32 -4.33
N THR A 143 3.13 -12.17 -3.93
CA THR A 143 4.30 -12.70 -4.64
C THR A 143 4.38 -12.19 -6.09
N ILE A 144 4.09 -10.90 -6.30
CA ILE A 144 4.16 -10.20 -7.58
C ILE A 144 5.43 -9.34 -7.59
N ASN A 145 6.14 -9.29 -8.73
CA ASN A 145 7.24 -8.36 -8.90
C ASN A 145 6.69 -6.93 -9.08
N PRO A 146 7.02 -5.96 -8.21
CA PRO A 146 6.47 -4.61 -8.29
C PRO A 146 6.98 -3.79 -9.49
N ARG A 147 8.11 -4.16 -10.09
CA ARG A 147 8.70 -3.47 -11.27
C ARG A 147 8.18 -4.02 -12.60
N SER A 148 7.80 -5.30 -12.63
CA SER A 148 7.23 -5.96 -13.80
C SER A 148 6.04 -6.83 -13.36
N PRO A 149 4.91 -6.18 -12.99
CA PRO A 149 3.73 -6.89 -12.51
C PRO A 149 3.06 -7.66 -13.66
N LYS A 150 2.91 -8.98 -13.50
CA LYS A 150 2.15 -9.82 -14.43
C LYS A 150 0.63 -9.75 -14.22
N LYS A 151 0.22 -9.29 -13.03
CA LYS A 151 -1.18 -9.12 -12.61
C LYS A 151 -1.26 -7.96 -11.61
N LEU A 152 -2.45 -7.39 -11.47
CA LEU A 152 -2.73 -6.42 -10.43
C LEU A 152 -2.96 -7.15 -9.09
N PRO A 153 -2.44 -6.63 -7.96
CA PRO A 153 -2.85 -7.09 -6.64
C PRO A 153 -4.35 -6.90 -6.44
N LEU A 154 -4.97 -7.75 -5.63
CA LEU A 154 -6.41 -7.79 -5.33
C LEU A 154 -6.97 -6.40 -5.01
N VAL A 155 -6.34 -5.69 -4.06
CA VAL A 155 -6.83 -4.40 -3.58
C VAL A 155 -6.78 -3.29 -4.64
N PHE A 156 -5.98 -3.46 -5.69
CA PHE A 156 -5.95 -2.55 -6.85
C PHE A 156 -6.88 -3.01 -7.97
N ALA A 157 -7.09 -4.32 -8.10
CA ALA A 157 -7.92 -4.89 -9.17
C ALA A 157 -9.42 -4.84 -8.87
N LEU A 158 -9.80 -4.69 -7.59
CA LEU A 158 -11.15 -5.00 -7.13
C LEU A 158 -12.22 -4.10 -7.74
N ASP A 159 -11.99 -2.78 -7.74
CA ASP A 159 -12.95 -1.80 -8.26
C ASP A 159 -13.26 -2.04 -9.75
N ALA A 160 -12.22 -2.19 -10.57
CA ALA A 160 -12.37 -2.48 -12.00
C ALA A 160 -13.03 -3.84 -12.24
N ARG A 161 -12.71 -4.86 -11.43
CA ARG A 161 -13.29 -6.20 -11.55
C ARG A 161 -14.78 -6.22 -11.21
N LEU A 162 -15.19 -5.47 -10.20
CA LEU A 162 -16.59 -5.37 -9.74
C LEU A 162 -17.40 -4.28 -10.45
N LYS A 163 -16.78 -3.59 -11.44
CA LYS A 163 -17.39 -2.52 -12.22
C LYS A 163 -17.99 -1.42 -11.33
N ILE A 164 -17.20 -0.95 -10.38
CA ILE A 164 -17.59 0.14 -9.48
C ILE A 164 -17.52 1.47 -10.24
N GLU A 165 -18.63 2.20 -10.30
CA GLU A 165 -18.77 3.41 -11.14
C GLU A 165 -17.88 4.56 -10.68
N ASP A 166 -17.74 4.75 -9.36
CA ASP A 166 -16.88 5.74 -8.71
C ASP A 166 -15.52 5.15 -8.29
N GLY A 167 -15.18 3.96 -8.78
CA GLY A 167 -13.99 3.21 -8.40
C GLY A 167 -12.73 3.63 -9.13
N PHE A 168 -11.58 3.16 -8.61
CA PHE A 168 -10.29 3.37 -9.25
C PHE A 168 -10.02 2.27 -10.29
N SER A 169 -9.61 2.67 -11.49
CA SER A 169 -9.14 1.73 -12.52
C SER A 169 -7.62 1.79 -12.62
N TYR A 170 -6.94 0.65 -12.58
CA TYR A 170 -5.50 0.57 -12.75
C TYR A 170 -5.14 -0.26 -13.97
N GLU A 171 -4.16 0.20 -14.76
CA GLU A 171 -3.71 -0.50 -15.96
C GLU A 171 -2.23 -0.90 -15.86
N LEU A 172 -1.93 -2.13 -16.32
CA LEU A 172 -0.56 -2.65 -16.43
C LEU A 172 0.19 -2.07 -17.64
N ASN A 173 -0.53 -1.88 -18.76
CA ASN A 173 0.05 -1.48 -20.05
C ASN A 173 -0.46 -0.10 -20.47
N CYS A 174 0.26 0.93 -20.05
CA CYS A 174 -0.16 2.32 -20.21
C CYS A 174 -0.01 2.88 -21.64
N MET A 175 0.51 2.08 -22.59
CA MET A 175 0.63 2.48 -24.00
C MET A 175 -0.66 2.30 -24.80
N ARG A 176 -1.67 1.59 -24.26
CA ARG A 176 -2.90 1.25 -25.01
C ARG A 176 -4.03 2.23 -24.81
N SER A 177 -4.03 2.93 -23.69
CA SER A 177 -5.02 3.94 -23.37
C SER A 177 -4.32 5.29 -23.53
N GLY A 178 -4.92 6.24 -24.23
CA GLY A 178 -4.48 7.65 -24.29
C GLY A 178 -4.60 8.37 -22.93
N VAL A 179 -4.26 7.65 -21.85
CA VAL A 179 -4.22 8.09 -20.47
C VAL A 179 -3.14 9.16 -20.41
N VAL A 180 -3.60 10.40 -20.29
CA VAL A 180 -2.76 11.55 -20.06
C VAL A 180 -1.88 11.23 -18.87
N SER A 181 -0.57 11.19 -19.12
CA SER A 181 0.50 11.24 -18.12
C SER A 181 0.30 12.45 -17.24
N SER A 182 -0.57 12.33 -16.25
CA SER A 182 -0.63 13.24 -15.14
C SER A 182 -0.64 12.37 -13.91
N GLY A 183 0.50 12.34 -13.22
CA GLY A 183 0.55 12.04 -11.80
C GLY A 183 -0.18 13.11 -11.02
N SER A 184 -1.42 13.43 -11.40
CA SER A 184 -2.30 14.38 -10.76
C SER A 184 -3.36 13.61 -10.03
N TYR A 185 -3.10 13.40 -8.74
CA TYR A 185 -4.15 13.27 -7.74
C TYR A 185 -4.97 14.56 -7.81
N LYS A 186 -5.90 14.63 -8.77
CA LYS A 186 -6.95 15.63 -8.75
C LYS A 186 -7.97 15.09 -7.75
N GLY A 187 -7.99 15.71 -6.56
CA GLY A 187 -9.08 15.50 -5.62
C GLY A 187 -10.41 15.55 -6.38
N ALA A 188 -11.28 14.59 -6.09
CA ALA A 188 -12.62 14.56 -6.64
C ALA A 188 -13.26 15.93 -6.42
N HIS A 189 -13.42 16.71 -7.50
CA HIS A 189 -14.32 17.85 -7.71
C HIS A 189 -13.77 18.77 -8.80
N THR A 190 -13.75 18.26 -10.03
CA THR A 190 -14.14 19.07 -11.20
C THR A 190 -15.04 18.20 -12.05
N SER A 191 -16.29 18.60 -12.17
CA SER A 191 -17.30 18.03 -13.06
C SER A 191 -16.70 17.66 -14.42
N GLN A 192 -16.90 16.41 -14.86
CA GLN A 192 -16.38 15.74 -16.06
C GLN A 192 -15.01 15.04 -15.88
N SER A 193 -15.03 13.78 -15.44
CA SER A 193 -14.02 12.80 -15.87
C SER A 193 -14.53 11.38 -15.71
N SER A 194 -15.25 10.90 -16.72
CA SER A 194 -15.44 9.48 -16.96
C SER A 194 -14.08 8.79 -17.16
N GLY A 195 -13.68 7.94 -16.21
CA GLY A 195 -12.74 6.84 -16.43
C GLY A 195 -11.26 7.18 -16.66
N ALA A 196 -10.61 7.96 -15.80
CA ALA A 196 -9.15 8.10 -15.83
C ALA A 196 -8.47 6.86 -15.20
N ALA A 197 -7.92 5.97 -16.01
CA ALA A 197 -7.15 4.82 -15.52
C ALA A 197 -5.77 5.25 -14.97
N PHE A 198 -5.38 4.73 -13.81
CA PHE A 198 -4.08 4.95 -13.18
C PHE A 198 -3.04 3.97 -13.72
N CYS A 199 -1.90 4.50 -14.15
CA CYS A 199 -0.82 3.70 -14.70
C CYS A 199 0.08 3.12 -13.61
N VAL A 200 0.21 1.79 -13.59
CA VAL A 200 0.95 1.05 -12.58
C VAL A 200 2.47 1.17 -12.73
N THR A 201 2.99 1.26 -13.95
CA THR A 201 4.44 1.34 -14.19
C THR A 201 5.03 2.62 -13.57
N HIS A 202 4.28 3.71 -13.52
CA HIS A 202 4.70 4.95 -12.86
C HIS A 202 4.74 4.85 -11.32
N ILE A 203 3.90 4.00 -10.73
CA ILE A 203 3.89 3.71 -9.29
C ILE A 203 5.16 2.90 -8.90
N GLY A 204 5.60 1.99 -9.79
CA GLY A 204 6.77 1.14 -9.56
C GLY A 204 8.12 1.83 -9.70
N CYS A 205 8.21 2.96 -10.43
CA CYS A 205 9.49 3.45 -10.98
C CYS A 205 9.97 4.86 -10.58
N SER A 206 9.24 5.67 -9.80
CA SER A 206 9.76 7.00 -9.46
C SER A 206 10.68 6.97 -8.23
N SER A 207 11.96 7.23 -8.48
CA SER A 207 13.03 7.47 -7.51
C SER A 207 12.63 8.49 -6.45
N ASP A 208 13.02 8.24 -5.20
CA ASP A 208 12.70 9.06 -4.03
C ASP A 208 13.54 10.36 -3.94
N THR A 209 14.03 10.88 -5.06
CA THR A 209 14.85 12.10 -5.11
C THR A 209 14.18 13.12 -6.02
N GLY A 210 13.89 14.30 -5.48
CA GLY A 210 13.50 15.45 -6.27
C GLY A 210 14.54 15.73 -7.37
N PHE A 211 14.05 16.25 -8.48
CA PHE A 211 14.74 16.65 -9.72
C PHE A 211 15.01 15.54 -10.76
N GLY A 212 14.57 15.83 -11.99
CA GLY A 212 15.07 15.22 -13.23
C GLY A 212 14.26 14.02 -13.71
N GLY A 213 13.46 14.21 -14.76
CA GLY A 213 12.79 13.12 -15.47
C GLY A 213 13.81 12.13 -16.05
N GLY A 214 13.74 10.89 -15.58
CA GLY A 214 14.39 9.74 -16.19
C GLY A 214 13.34 8.70 -16.54
N GLY A 215 12.93 8.66 -17.80
CA GLY A 215 12.03 7.64 -18.33
C GLY A 215 12.69 6.25 -18.27
N CYS A 216 11.92 5.24 -17.90
CA CYS A 216 12.37 3.86 -17.88
C CYS A 216 12.06 3.25 -19.25
N SER A 217 13.00 3.36 -20.18
CA SER A 217 12.98 2.57 -21.40
C SER A 217 13.47 1.16 -21.06
N GLY A 218 12.57 0.18 -21.16
CA GLY A 218 12.96 -1.22 -21.22
C GLY A 218 13.73 -1.45 -22.53
N GLY A 219 15.00 -1.83 -22.42
CA GLY A 219 15.81 -2.30 -23.52
C GLY A 219 16.61 -3.51 -23.05
N SER A 220 16.23 -4.69 -23.52
CA SER A 220 17.11 -5.85 -23.53
C SER A 220 18.26 -5.57 -24.50
N GLY A 221 19.50 -5.71 -24.05
CA GLY A 221 20.69 -5.55 -24.89
C GLY A 221 21.94 -5.91 -24.10
N ASP A 222 22.60 -6.99 -24.52
CA ASP A 222 23.89 -7.46 -24.05
C ASP A 222 25.04 -6.48 -24.32
N SER A 223 26.17 -6.78 -23.67
CA SER A 223 27.57 -6.45 -24.00
C SER A 223 28.25 -5.25 -23.32
N GLY A 224 29.25 -5.59 -22.48
CA GLY A 224 30.63 -5.10 -22.57
C GLY A 224 30.94 -3.67 -22.09
N GLY A 225 31.88 -3.55 -21.14
CA GLY A 225 32.63 -2.29 -20.99
C GLY A 225 33.11 -1.99 -19.57
N LEU A 226 34.36 -2.35 -19.29
CA LEU A 226 35.17 -1.83 -18.18
C LEU A 226 35.35 -0.30 -18.30
N GLY A 227 35.48 0.41 -17.17
CA GLY A 227 35.91 1.81 -17.17
C GLY A 227 36.03 2.42 -15.78
N CYS A 228 37.26 2.44 -15.25
CA CYS A 228 37.66 3.22 -14.08
C CYS A 228 37.85 4.72 -14.44
N GLY A 229 37.64 5.60 -13.46
CA GLY A 229 38.04 7.02 -13.45
C GLY A 229 37.16 7.77 -12.43
N GLY A 230 37.64 8.36 -11.34
CA GLY A 230 38.85 9.17 -11.18
C GLY A 230 38.48 10.64 -11.40
N GLY A 231 38.32 11.42 -10.32
CA GLY A 231 38.11 12.87 -10.41
C GLY A 231 37.60 13.49 -9.10
N GLY A 232 38.46 14.21 -8.39
CA GLY A 232 38.12 14.92 -7.15
C GLY A 232 37.82 16.41 -7.35
N SER A 233 37.90 17.14 -6.22
CA SER A 233 38.07 18.60 -6.05
C SER A 233 36.82 19.44 -5.72
N SER A 234 36.73 19.82 -4.43
CA SER A 234 36.70 21.20 -3.88
C SER A 234 35.80 22.30 -4.47
N CYS A 235 34.92 22.85 -3.62
CA CYS A 235 34.74 24.28 -3.25
C CYS A 235 33.68 24.33 -2.13
N GLY A 236 33.71 25.11 -1.05
CA GLY A 236 34.40 26.37 -0.74
C GLY A 236 33.36 27.49 -0.61
N GLY A 237 33.15 28.05 0.59
CA GLY A 237 32.41 29.30 0.78
C GLY A 237 31.62 29.41 2.09
N GLY A 238 32.20 30.09 3.08
CA GLY A 238 31.50 30.59 4.26
C GLY A 238 30.86 31.96 4.04
N GLY A 239 30.12 32.42 5.04
CA GLY A 239 29.50 33.75 5.10
C GLY A 239 28.64 33.83 6.35
N ASP A 240 29.29 34.27 7.43
CA ASP A 240 28.87 35.14 8.54
C ASP A 240 27.39 35.17 8.97
#